data_AF-A0A821JP52-F1
#
_entry.id   AF-A0A821JP52-F1
#
_cell.length_a   1.000
_cell.length_b   1.000
_cell.length_c   1.000
_cell.angle_alpha   90.00
_cell.angle_beta   90.00
_cell.angle_gamma   90.00
#
_symmetry.space_group_name_H-M   'P 1'
#
loop_
_entity.id
_entity.type
_entity.pdbx_description
1 polymer ?
#
loop_
_entity_poly.entity_id
_entity_poly.type
_entity_poly.pdbx_seq_one_letter_code
_entity_poly.pdbx_strand_id
1 'polypeptide(L)'
;MDQVIFYHILILSLFQLSKSNNNNNNIAYNIPDPDCTGVFNLCTDADKERLGRQAIKSIHEQMDDDKDGLIEASESRDFIHEELESKTDSVRHRRFQNADLQITFDDLWTQWKNNPVYNWTNDDVIHWLVNHVHLSIYVEYFRRNQIDGRMIPRLAANEKQYISTIMQIRDPRHKRRLIIKATDIVLFGPPQRTHSYIKDIILISALLISVAACLYAFIRHRKTQESMNNLLKELETLQKAEGDLIAVTG
;
A
#
# COMPACT_ATOMS: atom_id res chain seq x y z
N MET A 1 -20.11 5.24 37.79
CA MET A 1 -19.88 4.50 36.54
C MET A 1 -19.41 5.45 35.44
N ASP A 2 -18.62 6.48 35.78
CA ASP A 2 -18.64 7.75 35.02
C ASP A 2 -17.27 8.30 34.58
N GLN A 3 -16.16 7.64 34.93
CA GLN A 3 -14.83 8.05 34.43
C GLN A 3 -14.50 7.45 33.06
N VAL A 4 -14.95 6.22 32.78
CA VAL A 4 -14.68 5.54 31.50
C VAL A 4 -15.42 6.20 30.33
N ILE A 5 -16.66 6.63 30.57
CA ILE A 5 -17.46 7.35 29.57
C ILE A 5 -16.84 8.71 29.24
N PHE A 6 -16.33 9.43 30.24
CA PHE A 6 -15.67 10.72 30.03
C PHE A 6 -14.39 10.60 29.21
N TYR A 7 -13.56 9.58 29.48
CA TYR A 7 -12.37 9.30 28.65
C TYR A 7 -12.74 8.91 27.22
N HIS A 8 -13.80 8.13 27.02
CA HIS A 8 -14.23 7.71 25.69
C HIS A 8 -14.78 8.90 24.87
N ILE A 9 -15.52 9.82 25.51
CA ILE A 9 -16.00 11.06 24.89
C ILE A 9 -14.82 12.00 24.60
N LEU A 10 -13.84 12.11 25.51
CA LEU A 10 -12.64 12.93 25.30
C LEU A 10 -11.81 12.40 24.13
N ILE A 11 -11.59 11.08 24.04
CA ILE A 11 -10.87 10.45 22.93
C ILE A 11 -11.64 10.62 21.61
N LEU A 12 -12.96 10.46 21.60
CA LEU A 12 -13.77 10.71 20.40
C LEU A 12 -13.73 12.18 19.99
N SER A 13 -13.78 13.12 20.93
CA SER A 13 -13.65 14.56 20.64
C SER A 13 -12.26 14.95 20.12
N LEU A 14 -11.19 14.34 20.64
CA LEU A 14 -9.83 14.51 20.14
C LEU A 14 -9.64 13.89 18.75
N PHE A 15 -10.31 12.75 18.48
CA PHE A 15 -10.30 12.11 17.17
C PHE A 15 -11.09 12.92 16.13
N GLN A 16 -12.17 13.60 16.53
CA GLN A 16 -12.91 14.54 15.68
C GLN A 16 -12.12 15.85 15.46
N LEU A 17 -11.39 16.35 16.48
CA LEU A 17 -10.51 17.51 16.35
C LEU A 17 -9.33 17.26 15.42
N SER A 18 -8.78 16.04 15.37
CA SER A 18 -7.74 15.68 14.40
C SER A 18 -8.23 15.67 12.94
N LYS A 19 -9.54 15.58 12.70
CA LYS A 19 -10.14 15.52 11.37
C LYS A 19 -10.68 16.86 10.86
N SER A 20 -10.61 17.91 11.68
CA SER A 20 -11.00 19.27 11.32
C SER A 20 -9.81 20.23 11.42
N ASN A 21 -8.77 19.98 10.61
CA ASN A 21 -7.85 21.02 10.21
C ASN A 21 -7.89 21.17 8.68
N ASN A 22 -9.11 21.36 8.17
CA ASN A 22 -9.36 21.95 6.87
C ASN A 22 -9.80 23.37 7.15
N ASN A 23 -8.87 24.32 7.02
CA ASN A 23 -9.09 25.67 6.53
C ASN A 23 -7.81 26.47 6.73
N ASN A 24 -6.93 26.41 5.75
CA ASN A 24 -6.20 27.60 5.36
C ASN A 24 -6.44 27.82 3.87
N ASN A 25 -7.25 28.84 3.62
CA ASN A 25 -7.53 29.41 2.32
C ASN A 25 -6.21 29.70 1.60
N ASN A 26 -5.94 28.93 0.57
CA ASN A 26 -5.38 29.45 -0.67
C ASN A 26 -6.13 28.76 -1.79
N ILE A 27 -7.22 29.39 -2.25
CA ILE A 27 -7.65 29.22 -3.64
C ILE A 27 -6.54 29.87 -4.48
N ALA A 28 -5.39 29.21 -4.56
CA ALA A 28 -4.41 29.50 -5.58
C ALA A 28 -5.12 29.14 -6.89
N TYR A 29 -5.24 30.07 -7.81
CA TYR A 29 -5.79 29.83 -9.14
C TYR A 29 -5.19 28.57 -9.77
N ASN A 30 -5.93 27.89 -10.65
CA ASN A 30 -5.37 26.79 -11.44
C ASN A 30 -4.24 27.43 -12.24
N ILE A 31 -2.99 27.12 -11.88
CA ILE A 31 -1.85 27.60 -12.65
C ILE A 31 -2.06 26.99 -14.05
N PRO A 32 -2.28 27.82 -15.09
CA PRO A 32 -2.52 27.30 -16.42
C PRO A 32 -1.32 26.46 -16.82
N ASP A 33 -1.59 25.24 -17.23
CA ASP A 33 -0.55 24.41 -17.82
C ASP A 33 -0.33 24.88 -19.27
N PRO A 34 0.80 25.52 -19.58
CA PRO A 34 1.03 26.08 -20.91
C PRO A 34 1.13 24.99 -21.99
N ASP A 35 1.39 23.74 -21.59
CA ASP A 35 1.53 22.62 -22.50
C ASP A 35 0.19 21.92 -22.76
N CYS A 36 -0.90 22.36 -22.13
CA CYS A 36 -2.24 21.80 -22.31
C CYS A 36 -3.15 22.78 -23.05
N THR A 37 -3.91 22.25 -24.01
CA THR A 37 -4.72 23.06 -24.94
C THR A 37 -6.22 23.08 -24.59
N GLY A 38 -6.62 22.35 -23.54
CA GLY A 38 -8.02 22.22 -23.17
C GLY A 38 -8.59 23.42 -22.40
N VAL A 39 -9.92 23.47 -22.37
CA VAL A 39 -10.69 24.52 -21.70
C VAL A 39 -10.54 24.37 -20.17
N PHE A 40 -10.56 25.49 -19.44
CA PHE A 40 -10.42 25.53 -17.97
C PHE A 40 -9.08 25.04 -17.41
N ASN A 41 -7.98 25.13 -18.18
CA ASN A 41 -6.64 24.67 -17.80
C ASN A 41 -6.55 23.14 -17.55
N LEU A 42 -7.44 22.37 -18.17
CA LEU A 42 -7.40 20.91 -18.16
C LEU A 42 -6.79 20.40 -19.46
N CYS A 43 -5.98 19.35 -19.37
CA CYS A 43 -5.39 18.73 -20.54
C CYS A 43 -6.42 17.85 -21.26
N THR A 44 -6.48 17.98 -22.58
CA THR A 44 -7.28 17.07 -23.41
C THR A 44 -6.62 15.70 -23.48
N ASP A 45 -7.35 14.69 -23.97
CA ASP A 45 -6.80 13.36 -24.16
C ASP A 45 -5.64 13.34 -25.17
N ALA A 46 -5.69 14.18 -26.21
CA ALA A 46 -4.60 14.36 -27.15
C ALA A 46 -3.36 15.01 -26.51
N ASP A 47 -3.55 15.97 -25.61
CA ASP A 47 -2.44 16.57 -24.85
C ASP A 47 -1.79 15.51 -23.95
N LYS A 48 -2.59 14.72 -23.24
CA LYS A 48 -2.11 13.66 -22.35
C LYS A 48 -1.26 12.64 -23.09
N GLU A 49 -1.70 12.20 -24.27
CA GLU A 49 -0.94 11.24 -25.08
C GLU A 49 0.37 11.85 -25.59
N ARG A 50 0.32 13.07 -26.14
CA ARG A 50 1.52 13.78 -26.62
C ARG A 50 2.54 14.00 -25.49
N LEU A 51 2.09 14.52 -24.35
CA LEU A 51 2.93 14.81 -23.20
C LEU A 51 3.44 13.53 -22.53
N GLY A 52 2.61 12.50 -22.46
CA GLY A 52 3.02 11.18 -21.99
C GLY A 52 4.14 10.60 -22.85
N ARG A 53 4.03 10.70 -24.18
CA ARG A 53 5.07 10.23 -25.11
C ARG A 53 6.38 11.02 -24.97
N GLN A 54 6.29 12.34 -24.83
CA GLN A 54 7.46 13.21 -24.60
C GLN A 54 8.14 12.86 -23.27
N ALA A 55 7.37 12.63 -22.22
CA ALA A 55 7.90 12.25 -20.93
C ALA A 55 8.55 10.86 -20.95
N ILE A 56 7.96 9.87 -21.62
CA ILE A 56 8.59 8.56 -21.82
C ILE A 56 9.91 8.69 -22.59
N LYS A 57 9.98 9.58 -23.60
CA LYS A 57 11.24 9.87 -24.30
C LYS A 57 12.29 10.43 -23.35
N SER A 58 11.90 11.37 -22.50
CA SER A 58 12.82 11.95 -21.51
C SER A 58 13.27 10.93 -20.46
N ILE A 59 12.43 9.95 -20.10
CA ILE A 59 12.81 8.84 -19.21
C ILE A 59 13.78 7.89 -19.94
N HIS A 60 13.51 7.57 -21.21
CA HIS A 60 14.41 6.76 -22.03
C HIS A 60 15.79 7.41 -22.13
N GLU A 61 15.86 8.72 -22.43
CA GLU A 61 17.11 9.50 -22.47
C GLU A 61 17.81 9.64 -21.10
N GLN A 62 17.11 9.43 -19.99
CA GLN A 62 17.70 9.41 -18.64
C GLN A 62 18.25 8.05 -18.26
N MET A 63 17.83 6.99 -18.96
CA MET A 63 18.29 5.62 -18.75
C MET A 63 19.38 5.21 -19.74
N ASP A 64 19.36 5.79 -20.95
CA ASP A 64 20.32 5.61 -22.03
C ASP A 64 21.55 6.52 -21.79
N ASP A 65 22.58 5.97 -21.15
CA ASP A 65 23.75 6.73 -20.66
C ASP A 65 24.69 7.11 -21.82
N ASP A 66 24.86 6.21 -22.80
CA ASP A 66 25.72 6.42 -23.96
C ASP A 66 25.03 7.11 -25.14
N LYS A 67 23.69 7.23 -25.09
CA LYS A 67 22.82 7.93 -26.05
C LYS A 67 22.83 7.30 -27.43
N ASP A 68 23.00 5.99 -27.51
CA ASP A 68 22.94 5.24 -28.76
C ASP A 68 21.48 4.95 -29.21
N GLY A 69 20.50 5.23 -28.34
CA GLY A 69 19.07 5.02 -28.59
C GLY A 69 18.54 3.66 -28.10
N LEU A 70 19.37 2.86 -27.45
CA LEU A 70 19.09 1.50 -26.99
C LEU A 70 19.48 1.38 -25.52
N ILE A 71 18.50 1.08 -24.66
CA ILE A 71 18.84 0.84 -23.26
C ILE A 71 19.31 -0.60 -23.10
N GLU A 72 20.55 -0.78 -22.67
CA GLU A 72 21.14 -2.09 -22.35
C GLU A 72 20.74 -2.56 -20.93
N ALA A 73 20.94 -3.86 -20.68
CA ALA A 73 20.65 -4.46 -19.38
C ALA A 73 21.55 -3.93 -18.25
N SER A 74 22.79 -3.53 -18.57
CA SER A 74 23.71 -2.86 -17.63
C SER A 74 23.18 -1.49 -17.22
N GLU A 75 22.86 -0.63 -18.19
CA GLU A 75 22.39 0.74 -17.95
C GLU A 75 21.07 0.75 -17.17
N SER A 76 20.13 -0.13 -17.55
CA SER A 76 18.88 -0.31 -16.82
C SER A 76 19.11 -0.67 -15.35
N ARG A 77 20.11 -1.51 -15.05
CA ARG A 77 20.41 -1.92 -13.68
C ARG A 77 21.00 -0.78 -12.87
N ASP A 78 21.94 -0.05 -13.46
CA ASP A 78 22.60 1.07 -12.80
C ASP A 78 21.57 2.16 -12.48
N PHE A 79 20.67 2.48 -13.43
CA PHE A 79 19.55 3.39 -13.20
C PHE A 79 18.63 2.94 -12.06
N ILE A 80 18.25 1.66 -12.01
CA ILE A 80 17.36 1.13 -10.94
C ILE A 80 18.03 1.22 -9.56
N HIS A 81 19.34 0.96 -9.49
CA HIS A 81 20.08 1.02 -8.23
C HIS A 81 20.30 2.45 -7.75
N GLU A 82 20.65 3.37 -8.66
CA GLU A 82 21.01 4.75 -8.33
C GLU A 82 19.79 5.66 -8.13
N GLU A 83 18.78 5.53 -8.98
CA GLU A 83 17.64 6.47 -9.00
C GLU A 83 16.42 5.93 -8.21
N LEU A 84 16.14 4.63 -8.22
CA LEU A 84 14.89 4.09 -7.68
C LEU A 84 14.94 3.59 -6.22
N GLU A 85 16.13 3.52 -5.60
CA GLU A 85 16.36 3.05 -4.22
C GLU A 85 15.56 1.77 -3.86
N SER A 86 15.31 0.88 -4.82
CA SER A 86 14.40 -0.26 -4.63
C SER A 86 15.11 -1.38 -3.86
N LYS A 87 14.81 -1.53 -2.56
CA LYS A 87 15.30 -2.65 -1.71
C LYS A 87 14.78 -4.06 -2.11
N THR A 88 13.96 -4.18 -3.16
CA THR A 88 13.37 -5.47 -3.59
C THR A 88 13.84 -5.80 -5.01
N ASP A 89 15.04 -6.38 -5.09
CA ASP A 89 15.79 -6.60 -6.33
C ASP A 89 15.25 -7.77 -7.18
N SER A 90 14.84 -8.90 -6.59
CA SER A 90 14.71 -10.13 -7.38
C SER A 90 13.56 -10.19 -8.42
N VAL A 91 12.45 -9.48 -8.22
CA VAL A 91 11.30 -9.52 -9.16
C VAL A 91 11.39 -8.41 -10.21
N ARG A 92 11.86 -7.23 -9.82
CA ARG A 92 12.01 -6.08 -10.71
C ARG A 92 13.15 -6.27 -11.70
N HIS A 93 14.23 -6.90 -11.27
CA HIS A 93 15.38 -7.13 -12.14
C HIS A 93 15.07 -8.11 -13.28
N ARG A 94 14.15 -9.08 -13.09
CA ARG A 94 13.77 -10.03 -14.16
C ARG A 94 13.15 -9.37 -15.40
N ARG A 95 12.58 -8.16 -15.29
CA ARG A 95 12.06 -7.43 -16.46
C ARG A 95 13.17 -6.91 -17.38
N PHE A 96 14.32 -6.55 -16.81
CA PHE A 96 15.46 -5.96 -17.53
C PHE A 96 16.68 -6.89 -17.63
N GLN A 97 16.62 -8.10 -17.05
CA GLN A 97 17.74 -9.06 -16.97
C GLN A 97 17.89 -10.01 -18.16
N ASN A 98 16.97 -9.99 -19.13
CA ASN A 98 17.20 -10.74 -20.35
C ASN A 98 18.38 -10.07 -21.06
N ALA A 99 19.55 -10.72 -21.06
CA ALA A 99 20.81 -10.15 -21.56
C ALA A 99 20.75 -9.73 -23.05
N ASP A 100 19.77 -10.24 -23.79
CA ASP A 100 19.54 -9.94 -25.20
C ASP A 100 18.49 -8.84 -25.44
N LEU A 101 17.94 -8.23 -24.38
CA LEU A 101 16.87 -7.24 -24.47
C LEU A 101 17.44 -5.82 -24.46
N GLN A 102 17.72 -5.29 -25.64
CA GLN A 102 17.89 -3.86 -25.86
C GLN A 102 16.51 -3.22 -25.97
N ILE A 103 16.26 -2.16 -25.19
CA ILE A 103 14.96 -1.49 -25.15
C ILE A 103 15.03 -0.20 -25.95
N THR A 104 14.34 -0.16 -27.08
CA THR A 104 14.17 1.07 -27.85
C THR A 104 13.13 1.98 -27.18
N PHE A 105 13.15 3.26 -27.55
CA PHE A 105 12.10 4.19 -27.15
C PHE A 105 10.67 3.70 -27.54
N ASP A 106 10.50 3.12 -28.73
CA ASP A 106 9.19 2.66 -29.19
C ASP A 106 8.72 1.40 -28.43
N ASP A 107 9.65 0.55 -28.01
CA ASP A 107 9.35 -0.58 -27.12
C ASP A 107 8.87 -0.07 -25.75
N LEU A 108 9.55 0.92 -25.18
CA LEU A 108 9.17 1.51 -23.89
C LEU A 108 7.79 2.17 -23.97
N TRP A 109 7.50 2.89 -25.06
CA TRP A 109 6.18 3.47 -25.29
C TRP A 109 5.08 2.42 -25.43
N THR A 110 5.34 1.34 -26.17
CA THR A 110 4.41 0.23 -26.34
C THR A 110 4.16 -0.49 -25.01
N GLN A 111 5.21 -0.71 -24.22
CA GLN A 111 5.11 -1.27 -22.88
C GLN A 111 4.28 -0.39 -21.95
N TRP A 112 4.48 0.93 -22.00
CA TRP A 112 3.69 1.88 -21.22
C TRP A 112 2.20 1.82 -21.59
N LYS A 113 1.85 1.76 -22.88
CA LYS A 113 0.45 1.63 -23.31
C LYS A 113 -0.20 0.31 -22.88
N ASN A 114 0.58 -0.76 -22.79
CA ASN A 114 0.12 -2.06 -22.32
C ASN A 114 0.07 -2.17 -20.78
N ASN A 115 0.63 -1.19 -20.06
CA ASN A 115 0.63 -1.17 -18.61
C ASN A 115 -0.79 -0.88 -18.11
N PRO A 116 -1.36 -1.66 -17.15
CA PRO A 116 -2.70 -1.40 -16.64
C PRO A 116 -2.84 -0.04 -15.95
N VAL A 117 -1.72 0.57 -15.55
CA VAL A 117 -1.65 1.94 -15.01
C VAL A 117 -2.11 2.97 -16.05
N TYR A 118 -1.90 2.73 -17.34
CA TYR A 118 -2.32 3.63 -18.40
C TYR A 118 -3.82 3.95 -18.33
N ASN A 119 -4.63 2.97 -17.93
CA ASN A 119 -6.07 3.06 -17.82
C ASN A 119 -6.56 3.50 -16.42
N TRP A 120 -5.68 3.98 -15.54
CA TRP A 120 -6.07 4.47 -14.23
C TRP A 120 -6.89 5.77 -14.31
N THR A 121 -7.96 5.80 -13.54
CA THR A 121 -8.77 7.00 -13.33
C THR A 121 -8.10 7.94 -12.33
N ASN A 122 -8.61 9.16 -12.21
CA ASN A 122 -8.11 10.12 -11.22
C ASN A 122 -8.18 9.55 -9.78
N ASP A 123 -9.24 8.81 -9.45
CA ASP A 123 -9.41 8.19 -8.14
C ASP A 123 -8.39 7.07 -7.89
N ASP A 124 -8.04 6.28 -8.92
CA ASP A 124 -7.00 5.25 -8.81
C ASP A 124 -5.63 5.88 -8.54
N VAL A 125 -5.31 6.98 -9.22
CA VAL A 125 -4.07 7.75 -9.00
C VAL A 125 -4.04 8.35 -7.60
N ILE A 126 -5.16 8.89 -7.11
CA ILE A 126 -5.29 9.39 -5.74
C ILE A 126 -5.09 8.27 -4.72
N HIS A 127 -5.70 7.11 -4.94
CA HIS A 127 -5.53 5.94 -4.08
C HIS A 127 -4.07 5.50 -4.04
N TRP A 128 -3.39 5.53 -5.19
CA TRP A 128 -1.95 5.26 -5.27
C TRP A 128 -1.12 6.28 -4.48
N LEU A 129 -1.40 7.57 -4.65
CA LEU A 129 -0.72 8.67 -3.96
C LEU A 129 -0.79 8.52 -2.43
N VAL A 130 -1.97 8.14 -1.91
CA VAL A 130 -2.19 7.97 -0.47
C VAL A 130 -1.52 6.69 0.05
N ASN A 131 -1.74 5.55 -0.59
CA ASN A 131 -1.36 4.25 -0.02
C ASN A 131 0.06 3.80 -0.35
N HIS A 132 0.62 4.23 -1.48
CA HIS A 132 1.95 3.79 -1.93
C HIS A 132 2.97 4.93 -1.86
N VAL A 133 2.59 6.14 -2.27
CA VAL A 133 3.48 7.31 -2.19
C VAL A 133 3.45 7.96 -0.80
N HIS A 134 2.37 7.73 -0.02
CA HIS A 134 2.15 8.32 1.31
C HIS A 134 2.17 9.85 1.29
N LEU A 135 1.54 10.45 0.27
CA LEU A 135 1.47 11.90 0.07
C LEU A 135 0.01 12.39 0.04
N SER A 136 -0.75 12.07 1.09
CA SER A 136 -2.18 12.42 1.21
C SER A 136 -2.46 13.93 1.24
N ILE A 137 -1.47 14.74 1.62
CA ILE A 137 -1.61 16.20 1.65
C ILE A 137 -1.81 16.84 0.27
N TYR A 138 -1.46 16.13 -0.82
CA TYR A 138 -1.55 16.66 -2.17
C TYR A 138 -2.77 16.18 -2.97
N VAL A 139 -3.69 15.45 -2.34
CA VAL A 139 -4.87 14.86 -3.00
C VAL A 139 -5.70 15.89 -3.76
N GLU A 140 -5.91 17.08 -3.19
CA GLU A 140 -6.72 18.12 -3.83
C GLU A 140 -6.05 18.67 -5.11
N TYR A 141 -4.71 18.71 -5.19
CA TYR A 141 -4.01 19.12 -6.41
C TYR A 141 -4.18 18.09 -7.53
N PHE A 142 -4.09 16.80 -7.20
CA PHE A 142 -4.30 15.71 -8.16
C PHE A 142 -5.75 15.68 -8.66
N ARG A 143 -6.73 15.89 -7.79
CA ARG A 143 -8.14 15.96 -8.16
C ARG A 143 -8.45 17.16 -9.05
N ARG A 144 -7.91 18.32 -8.70
CA ARG A 144 -8.19 19.57 -9.41
C ARG A 144 -7.59 19.60 -10.82
N ASN A 145 -6.37 19.09 -10.98
CA ASN A 145 -5.70 19.01 -12.29
C ASN A 145 -6.15 17.79 -13.12
N GLN A 146 -7.07 16.96 -12.59
CA GLN A 146 -7.59 15.76 -13.26
C GLN A 146 -6.46 14.84 -13.78
N ILE A 147 -5.46 14.62 -12.92
CA ILE A 147 -4.33 13.75 -13.21
C ILE A 147 -4.85 12.31 -13.30
N ASP A 148 -4.79 11.72 -14.48
CA ASP A 148 -5.12 10.32 -14.74
C ASP A 148 -3.84 9.50 -14.97
N GLY A 149 -4.00 8.19 -15.20
CA GLY A 149 -2.89 7.27 -15.44
C GLY A 149 -1.97 7.73 -16.56
N ARG A 150 -2.53 8.30 -17.63
CA ARG A 150 -1.82 8.79 -18.82
C ARG A 150 -0.86 9.95 -18.52
N MET A 151 -1.09 10.71 -17.46
CA MET A 151 -0.22 11.81 -17.03
C MET A 151 0.93 11.37 -16.10
N ILE A 152 0.94 10.13 -15.61
CA ILE A 152 1.99 9.64 -14.69
C ILE A 152 3.40 9.74 -15.29
N PRO A 153 3.65 9.41 -16.58
CA PRO A 153 4.97 9.58 -17.19
C PRO A 153 5.48 11.02 -17.06
N ARG A 154 4.59 12.00 -17.18
CA ARG A 154 4.96 13.42 -17.03
C ARG A 154 5.37 13.77 -15.60
N LEU A 155 4.78 13.13 -14.61
CA LEU A 155 5.23 13.24 -13.22
C LEU A 155 6.61 12.60 -13.02
N ALA A 156 6.84 11.44 -13.64
CA ALA A 156 8.12 10.73 -13.57
C ALA A 156 9.26 11.52 -14.24
N ALA A 157 9.06 12.02 -15.46
CA ALA A 157 10.06 12.83 -16.16
C ALA A 157 10.31 14.19 -15.50
N ASN A 158 9.33 14.70 -14.72
CA ASN A 158 9.35 16.04 -14.13
C ASN A 158 9.76 17.14 -15.14
N GLU A 159 9.26 17.02 -16.37
CA GLU A 159 9.61 17.91 -17.48
C GLU A 159 9.26 19.36 -17.11
N LYS A 160 10.17 20.31 -17.40
CA LYS A 160 10.02 21.76 -17.09
C LYS A 160 9.64 22.06 -15.64
N GLN A 161 10.02 21.18 -14.69
CA GLN A 161 9.66 21.32 -13.29
C GLN A 161 8.14 21.30 -13.03
N TYR A 162 7.40 20.50 -13.80
CA TYR A 162 5.93 20.37 -13.71
C TYR A 162 5.41 20.21 -12.27
N ILE A 163 6.08 19.40 -11.46
CA ILE A 163 5.69 19.12 -10.06
C ILE A 163 5.74 20.40 -9.19
N SER A 164 6.77 21.25 -9.37
CA SER A 164 6.87 22.49 -8.58
C SER A 164 6.04 23.63 -9.17
N THR A 165 5.96 23.72 -10.50
CA THR A 165 5.34 24.85 -11.20
C THR A 165 3.83 24.71 -11.24
N ILE A 166 3.31 23.54 -11.62
CA ILE A 166 1.86 23.32 -11.83
C ILE A 166 1.22 22.67 -10.59
N MET A 167 1.84 21.61 -10.07
CA MET A 167 1.32 20.88 -8.90
C MET A 167 1.64 21.58 -7.56
N GLN A 168 2.45 22.64 -7.58
CA GLN A 168 2.83 23.47 -6.42
C GLN A 168 3.52 22.68 -5.28
N ILE A 169 4.08 21.51 -5.59
CA ILE A 169 4.82 20.70 -4.61
C ILE A 169 6.26 21.22 -4.58
N ARG A 170 6.54 22.08 -3.60
CA ARG A 170 7.86 22.74 -3.44
C ARG A 170 8.84 21.94 -2.59
N ASP A 171 8.36 21.00 -1.78
CA ASP A 171 9.22 20.20 -0.91
C ASP A 171 10.08 19.24 -1.77
N PRO A 172 11.43 19.36 -1.74
CA PRO A 172 12.31 18.50 -2.51
C PRO A 172 12.17 17.01 -2.18
N ARG A 173 11.85 16.66 -0.92
CA ARG A 173 11.69 15.26 -0.48
C ARG A 173 10.43 14.66 -1.06
N HIS A 174 9.31 15.38 -1.01
CA HIS A 174 8.05 14.92 -1.58
C HIS A 174 8.14 14.82 -3.10
N LYS A 175 8.79 15.80 -3.73
CA LYS A 175 9.08 15.79 -5.17
C LYS A 175 9.90 14.55 -5.57
N ARG A 176 11.05 14.32 -4.94
CA ARG A 176 11.92 13.17 -5.24
C ARG A 176 11.17 11.85 -5.04
N ARG A 177 10.44 11.71 -3.92
CA ARG A 177 9.65 10.51 -3.63
C ARG A 177 8.57 10.26 -4.68
N LEU A 178 7.87 11.30 -5.12
CA LEU A 178 6.84 11.20 -6.15
C LEU A 178 7.44 10.78 -7.50
N ILE A 179 8.57 11.39 -7.90
CA ILE A 179 9.30 11.04 -9.13
C ILE A 179 9.70 9.57 -9.10
N ILE A 180 10.41 9.13 -8.05
CA ILE A 180 10.86 7.74 -7.90
C ILE A 180 9.67 6.76 -8.00
N LYS A 181 8.56 7.04 -7.30
CA LYS A 181 7.39 6.16 -7.32
C LYS A 181 6.64 6.19 -8.65
N ALA A 182 6.60 7.33 -9.34
CA ALA A 182 6.01 7.44 -10.67
C ALA A 182 6.83 6.65 -11.69
N THR A 183 8.15 6.80 -11.67
CA THR A 183 9.08 6.06 -12.54
C THR A 183 8.98 4.54 -12.30
N ASP A 184 8.93 4.09 -11.03
CA ASP A 184 8.72 2.66 -10.69
C ASP A 184 7.43 2.12 -11.35
N ILE A 185 6.35 2.89 -11.34
CA ILE A 185 5.08 2.44 -11.91
C ILE A 185 5.06 2.45 -13.43
N VAL A 186 5.71 3.45 -14.04
CA VAL A 186 5.85 3.54 -15.49
C VAL A 186 6.62 2.33 -16.02
N LEU A 187 7.76 2.00 -15.38
CA LEU A 187 8.65 0.92 -15.81
C LEU A 187 8.18 -0.47 -15.42
N PHE A 188 7.61 -0.65 -14.22
CA PHE A 188 7.29 -1.97 -13.66
C PHE A 188 5.81 -2.28 -13.58
N GLY A 189 4.94 -1.27 -13.70
CA GLY A 189 3.50 -1.43 -13.57
C GLY A 189 2.95 -1.13 -12.18
N PRO A 190 1.68 -1.47 -11.94
CA PRO A 190 1.00 -1.08 -10.71
C PRO A 190 1.71 -1.71 -9.52
N PRO A 191 1.80 -1.00 -8.38
CA PRO A 191 2.44 -1.53 -7.20
C PRO A 191 1.69 -2.80 -6.82
N GLN A 192 2.43 -3.90 -6.64
CA GLN A 192 1.83 -5.15 -6.21
C GLN A 192 1.04 -4.87 -4.94
N ARG A 193 -0.26 -5.17 -4.98
CA ARG A 193 -1.13 -4.97 -3.83
C ARG A 193 -0.50 -5.74 -2.67
N THR A 194 0.09 -5.02 -1.72
CA THR A 194 0.51 -5.56 -0.43
C THR A 194 -0.71 -5.83 0.44
N HIS A 195 -1.81 -6.35 -0.14
CA HIS A 195 -2.85 -6.98 0.63
C HIS A 195 -2.32 -8.35 1.02
N SER A 196 -1.88 -8.41 2.27
CA SER A 196 -1.26 -9.58 2.83
C SER A 196 -2.36 -10.58 3.20
N TYR A 197 -2.90 -11.27 2.19
CA TYR A 197 -3.75 -12.45 2.43
C TYR A 197 -3.07 -13.43 3.39
N ILE A 198 -1.73 -13.48 3.36
CA ILE A 198 -0.93 -14.24 4.32
C ILE A 198 -1.14 -13.74 5.76
N LYS A 199 -1.13 -12.43 6.01
CA LYS A 199 -1.43 -11.88 7.35
C LYS A 199 -2.86 -12.20 7.78
N ASP A 200 -3.82 -12.07 6.89
CA ASP A 200 -5.23 -12.36 7.20
C ASP A 200 -5.44 -13.86 7.45
N ILE A 201 -4.76 -14.74 6.69
CA ILE A 201 -4.77 -16.21 6.90
C ILE A 201 -4.09 -16.58 8.23
N ILE A 202 -2.97 -15.95 8.57
CA ILE A 202 -2.29 -16.15 9.87
C ILE A 202 -3.20 -15.70 11.02
N LEU A 203 -3.89 -14.56 10.87
CA LEU A 203 -4.78 -14.02 11.88
C LEU A 203 -6.01 -14.94 12.07
N ILE A 204 -6.63 -15.41 10.98
CA ILE A 204 -7.76 -16.34 11.03
C ILE A 204 -7.36 -17.68 11.63
N SER A 205 -6.20 -18.23 11.23
CA SER A 205 -5.72 -19.50 11.79
C SER A 205 -5.36 -19.40 13.28
N ALA A 206 -4.77 -18.30 13.73
CA ALA A 206 -4.53 -18.04 15.14
C ALA A 206 -5.84 -17.97 15.94
N LEU A 207 -6.88 -17.33 15.40
CA LEU A 207 -8.20 -17.27 15.99
C LEU A 207 -8.82 -18.67 16.14
N LEU A 208 -8.75 -19.50 15.08
CA LEU A 208 -9.30 -20.86 15.09
C LEU A 208 -8.60 -21.76 16.11
N ILE A 209 -7.27 -21.67 16.23
CA ILE A 209 -6.51 -22.44 17.22
C ILE A 209 -6.91 -22.04 18.65
N SER A 210 -7.11 -20.74 18.90
CA SER A 210 -7.57 -20.24 20.20
C SER A 210 -8.96 -20.79 20.58
N VAL A 211 -9.90 -20.76 19.64
CA VAL A 211 -11.26 -21.31 19.84
C VAL A 211 -11.23 -22.81 20.06
N ALA A 212 -10.44 -23.56 19.29
CA ALA A 212 -10.29 -25.00 19.45
C ALA A 212 -9.69 -25.38 20.81
N ALA A 213 -8.67 -24.65 21.27
CA ALA A 213 -8.07 -24.84 22.60
C ALA A 213 -9.08 -24.54 23.71
N CYS A 214 -9.88 -23.48 23.56
CA CYS A 214 -10.93 -23.12 24.51
C CYS A 214 -12.00 -24.21 24.63
N LEU A 215 -12.47 -24.74 23.49
CA LEU A 215 -13.45 -25.83 23.46
C LEU A 215 -12.90 -27.13 24.05
N TYR A 216 -11.65 -27.48 23.73
CA TYR A 216 -11.01 -28.68 24.27
C TYR A 216 -10.84 -28.61 25.79
N ALA A 217 -10.43 -27.44 26.31
CA ALA A 217 -10.34 -27.20 27.74
C ALA A 217 -11.71 -27.30 28.43
N PHE A 218 -12.77 -26.77 27.81
CA PHE A 218 -14.14 -26.84 28.33
C PHE A 218 -14.67 -28.29 28.40
N ILE A 219 -14.43 -29.10 27.37
CA ILE A 219 -14.82 -30.52 27.35
C ILE A 219 -14.05 -31.30 28.43
N ARG A 220 -12.74 -31.06 28.57
CA ARG A 220 -11.92 -31.69 29.60
C ARG A 220 -12.38 -31.30 31.00
N HIS A 221 -12.68 -30.03 31.22
CA HIS A 221 -13.19 -29.53 32.50
C HIS A 221 -14.51 -30.22 32.90
N ARG A 222 -15.44 -30.44 31.95
CA ARG A 222 -16.66 -31.22 32.23
C ARG A 222 -16.36 -32.68 32.57
N LYS A 223 -15.42 -33.33 31.87
CA LYS A 223 -15.03 -34.72 32.18
C LYS A 223 -14.35 -34.86 33.55
N THR A 224 -13.58 -33.86 34.00
CA THR A 224 -12.93 -33.90 35.32
C THR A 224 -13.93 -33.82 36.49
N GLN A 225 -15.08 -33.17 36.30
CA GLN A 225 -16.13 -33.12 37.32
C GLN A 225 -16.73 -34.51 37.63
N GLU A 226 -16.82 -35.39 36.62
CA GLU A 226 -17.30 -36.77 36.81
C GLU A 226 -16.32 -37.61 37.63
N SER A 227 -15.01 -37.41 37.45
CA SER A 227 -13.99 -38.12 38.22
C SER A 227 -13.98 -37.74 39.71
N MET A 228 -14.27 -36.49 40.05
CA MET A 228 -14.34 -36.07 41.46
C MET A 228 -15.53 -36.72 42.19
N ASN A 229 -16.68 -36.85 41.52
CA ASN A 229 -17.85 -37.51 42.11
C ASN A 229 -17.65 -39.02 42.30
N ASN A 230 -16.91 -39.67 41.42
CA ASN A 230 -16.56 -41.08 41.57
C ASN A 230 -15.56 -41.29 42.73
N LEU A 231 -14.56 -40.41 42.87
CA LEU A 231 -13.62 -40.45 43.98
C LEU A 231 -14.29 -40.18 45.34
N LEU A 232 -15.27 -39.27 45.39
CA LEU A 232 -16.07 -39.04 46.60
C LEU A 232 -16.90 -40.27 47.00
N LYS A 233 -17.49 -40.97 46.02
CA LYS A 233 -18.22 -42.22 46.27
C LYS A 233 -17.29 -43.33 46.76
N GLU A 234 -16.09 -43.45 46.20
CA GLU A 234 -15.11 -44.44 46.66
C GLU A 234 -14.69 -44.19 48.12
N LEU A 235 -14.52 -42.92 48.52
CA LEU A 235 -14.25 -42.56 49.93
C LEU A 235 -15.41 -42.92 50.86
N GLU A 236 -16.65 -42.64 50.48
CA GLU A 236 -17.83 -43.02 51.28
C GLU A 236 -17.96 -44.54 51.43
N THR A 237 -17.66 -45.31 50.38
CA THR A 237 -17.69 -46.77 50.45
C THR A 237 -16.59 -47.35 51.35
N LEU A 238 -15.39 -46.76 51.34
CA LEU A 238 -14.29 -47.18 52.22
C LEU A 238 -14.58 -46.85 53.68
N GLN A 239 -15.14 -45.67 53.97
CA GLN A 239 -15.53 -45.28 55.33
C GLN A 239 -16.65 -46.17 55.89
N LYS A 240 -17.56 -46.62 55.02
CA LYS A 240 -18.60 -47.59 55.39
C LYS A 240 -18.03 -48.97 55.71
N ALA A 241 -17.07 -49.44 54.91
CA ALA A 241 -16.36 -50.69 55.18
C ALA A 241 -15.52 -50.63 56.46
N GLU A 242 -14.94 -49.47 56.79
CA GLU A 242 -14.25 -49.24 58.06
C GLU A 242 -15.21 -49.28 59.26
N GLY A 243 -16.40 -48.67 59.12
CA GLY A 243 -17.45 -48.73 60.14
C GLY A 243 -17.98 -50.15 60.40
N ASP A 244 -18.17 -50.94 59.35
CA ASP A 244 -18.63 -52.33 59.47
C ASP A 244 -17.56 -53.24 60.11
N LEU A 245 -16.27 -52.98 59.87
CA LEU A 245 -15.17 -53.69 60.55
C LEU A 245 -15.07 -53.36 62.05
N ILE A 246 -15.33 -52.11 62.43
CA ILE A 246 -15.35 -51.69 63.84
C ILE A 246 -16.57 -52.29 64.57
N ALA A 247 -17.72 -52.42 63.90
CA ALA A 247 -18.93 -53.03 64.46
C ALA A 247 -18.85 -54.56 64.63
N VAL A 248 -17.95 -55.24 63.92
CA VAL A 248 -17.73 -56.71 64.02
C VAL A 248 -16.65 -57.06 65.06
N THR A 249 -15.87 -56.08 65.53
CA THR A 249 -14.75 -56.30 66.47
C THR A 249 -14.99 -55.77 67.90
N GLY A 250 -16.20 -55.27 68.19
CA GLY A 250 -16.67 -54.89 69.54
C GLY A 250 -17.81 -55.79 70.01
#